data_AF-A0A956V520-F1
#
_entry.id   AF-A0A956V520-F1
#
_cell.length_a   1.000
_cell.length_b   1.000
_cell.length_c   1.000
_cell.angle_alpha   90.00
_cell.angle_beta   90.00
_cell.angle_gamma   90.00
#
_symmetry.space_group_name_H-M   'P 1'
#
loop_
_entity.id
_entity.type
_entity.pdbx_description
1 polymer ?
#
loop_
_entity_poly.entity_id
_entity_poly.type
_entity_poly.pdbx_seq_one_letter_code
_entity_poly.pdbx_strand_id
1 'polypeptide(L)'
;MKYAQICLLSFVLVFLAACQTDGFSPQPKPAPENSATLKALINASVLEGSSPLKVQFDASGSTGLKETNATASWDFGEGAGFSAQGLTQEHTFNAVGSFTVILKIQAQVAGSLVQDQATVTIRVNDGVNPAPNPDAEGVKPELALALSLQRQELEQDMSALGLDAVRFASIQSGGNSLVSTGTIRQSASGSFTYSNDRSDALELQFSDGSSLLYRFSSLVFDTNQPNGERALRKDHNLAFRLETSEGSSVEISLIQQDGAYQKTVKGIIFNEGTAFTVNTLTQGSVLSDINPPGVNFETRESISGSISAAGFSLELNESFSYHLVIFNDAIEDVKHQFNNRWTVAGKTFSLQNGIIRRIFKNAKPVELDNWTIAGEVTANGVGVGGLGLEQSAVSLDTVLTIEGQKRTLFSDKLF
;
A
#
# COMPACT_ATOMS: atom_id res chain seq x y z
N MET A 1 -17.71 6.15 -17.08
CA MET A 1 -17.32 4.76 -16.74
C MET A 1 -15.92 4.80 -16.17
N LYS A 2 -15.75 4.22 -14.96
CA LYS A 2 -14.52 3.74 -14.33
C LYS A 2 -13.35 4.74 -14.14
N TYR A 3 -13.42 5.51 -13.08
CA TYR A 3 -12.24 5.80 -12.22
C TYR A 3 -12.65 5.49 -10.77
N ALA A 4 -13.17 4.28 -10.60
CA ALA A 4 -13.49 3.68 -9.33
C ALA A 4 -12.47 2.56 -9.11
N GLN A 5 -11.19 2.92 -8.95
CA GLN A 5 -10.11 2.01 -8.56
C GLN A 5 -8.78 2.78 -8.36
N ILE A 6 -8.79 3.73 -7.44
CA ILE A 6 -7.73 3.77 -6.42
C ILE A 6 -8.37 3.19 -5.14
N CYS A 7 -8.99 2.02 -5.32
CA CYS A 7 -9.62 1.22 -4.29
C CYS A 7 -8.69 0.04 -4.03
N LEU A 8 -7.51 0.28 -3.48
CA LEU A 8 -6.90 -0.73 -2.61
C LEU A 8 -7.61 -0.79 -1.24
N LEU A 9 -8.63 0.06 -1.00
CA LEU A 9 -9.14 0.36 0.34
C LEU A 9 -10.66 0.33 0.55
N SER A 10 -11.48 0.07 -0.48
CA SER A 10 -12.94 0.06 -0.26
C SER A 10 -13.54 -1.29 0.16
N PHE A 11 -12.73 -2.32 0.45
CA PHE A 11 -13.27 -3.63 0.86
C PHE A 11 -12.66 -4.27 2.11
N VAL A 12 -11.61 -3.72 2.72
CA VAL A 12 -10.92 -4.38 3.84
C VAL A 12 -11.27 -3.79 5.22
N LEU A 13 -11.88 -2.60 5.30
CA LEU A 13 -12.08 -1.90 6.57
C LEU A 13 -13.31 -2.33 7.42
N VAL A 14 -14.00 -3.45 7.11
CA VAL A 14 -15.26 -3.81 7.81
C VAL A 14 -15.16 -4.96 8.83
N PHE A 15 -14.08 -5.76 8.92
CA PHE A 15 -14.20 -7.05 9.66
C PHE A 15 -13.13 -7.46 10.67
N LEU A 16 -12.59 -6.53 11.47
CA LEU A 16 -11.86 -6.90 12.71
C LEU A 16 -12.39 -6.26 14.00
N ALA A 17 -13.52 -5.55 13.94
CA ALA A 17 -14.17 -4.99 15.14
C ALA A 17 -15.15 -5.95 15.86
N ALA A 18 -15.31 -7.20 15.40
CA ALA A 18 -16.23 -8.17 15.99
C ALA A 18 -15.52 -9.33 16.70
N CYS A 19 -14.56 -9.03 17.56
CA CYS A 19 -14.12 -9.98 18.58
C CYS A 19 -14.04 -9.27 19.94
N GLN A 20 -15.19 -8.83 20.43
CA GLN A 20 -15.39 -8.63 21.86
C GLN A 20 -15.80 -9.97 22.48
N THR A 21 -14.97 -10.40 23.43
CA THR A 21 -15.21 -11.31 24.55
C THR A 21 -16.48 -12.15 24.51
N ASP A 22 -16.33 -13.47 24.34
CA ASP A 22 -17.03 -14.45 25.16
C ASP A 22 -16.30 -15.80 25.13
N GLY A 23 -16.10 -16.37 26.33
CA GLY A 23 -16.07 -17.82 26.59
C GLY A 23 -14.97 -18.67 25.93
N PHE A 24 -13.92 -18.94 26.72
CA PHE A 24 -12.98 -20.03 26.47
C PHE A 24 -13.67 -21.39 26.26
N SER A 25 -13.25 -22.13 25.23
CA SER A 25 -13.29 -23.58 25.19
C SER A 25 -11.94 -24.11 24.68
N PRO A 26 -11.24 -24.99 25.41
CA PRO A 26 -9.94 -25.49 24.96
C PRO A 26 -10.13 -26.52 23.83
N GLN A 27 -9.61 -26.21 22.64
CA GLN A 27 -9.38 -27.21 21.60
C GLN A 27 -8.02 -27.90 21.81
N PRO A 28 -7.89 -29.18 21.44
CA PRO A 28 -6.77 -30.03 21.83
C PRO A 28 -5.46 -29.68 21.10
N LYS A 29 -4.37 -29.80 21.87
CA LYS A 29 -2.94 -29.73 21.53
C LYS A 29 -2.58 -30.22 20.11
N PRO A 30 -1.89 -29.41 19.28
CA PRO A 30 -1.26 -29.90 18.06
C PRO A 30 -0.07 -30.83 18.39
N ALA A 31 0.07 -31.92 17.63
CA ALA A 31 1.18 -32.86 17.70
C ALA A 31 2.48 -32.26 17.11
N PRO A 32 3.67 -32.70 17.55
CA PRO A 32 4.95 -32.11 17.13
C PRO A 32 5.38 -32.47 15.70
N GLU A 33 6.16 -31.54 15.13
CA GLU A 33 6.62 -31.38 13.75
C GLU A 33 7.47 -32.52 13.18
N ASN A 34 7.19 -32.91 11.93
CA ASN A 34 8.18 -33.09 10.86
C ASN A 34 7.47 -33.20 9.49
N SER A 35 7.32 -32.10 8.75
CA SER A 35 6.88 -32.14 7.35
C SER A 35 7.63 -31.07 6.57
N ALA A 36 8.81 -31.42 6.05
CA ALA A 36 9.49 -30.59 5.07
C ALA A 36 8.62 -30.57 3.81
N THR A 37 7.87 -29.50 3.56
CA THR A 37 7.10 -29.36 2.32
C THR A 37 8.01 -28.84 1.20
N LEU A 38 7.77 -29.28 -0.03
CA LEU A 38 8.45 -28.74 -1.22
C LEU A 38 7.94 -27.33 -1.49
N LYS A 39 8.83 -26.35 -1.62
CA LYS A 39 8.47 -24.97 -2.00
C LYS A 39 9.34 -24.46 -3.14
N ALA A 40 8.72 -24.10 -4.26
CA ALA A 40 9.38 -23.48 -5.40
C ALA A 40 9.56 -21.97 -5.16
N LEU A 41 10.74 -21.46 -5.49
CA LEU A 41 11.06 -20.02 -5.47
C LEU A 41 11.75 -19.67 -6.80
N ILE A 42 11.37 -18.53 -7.38
CA ILE A 42 12.08 -17.95 -8.53
C ILE A 42 12.73 -16.64 -8.09
N ASN A 43 14.02 -16.50 -8.35
CA ASN A 43 14.70 -15.22 -8.38
C ASN A 43 15.09 -14.89 -9.82
N ALA A 44 14.75 -13.70 -10.30
CA ALA A 44 15.12 -13.22 -11.64
C ALA A 44 16.04 -12.02 -11.51
N SER A 45 17.11 -11.94 -12.31
CA SER A 45 18.11 -10.87 -12.22
C SER A 45 17.55 -9.48 -12.54
N VAL A 46 16.56 -9.43 -13.43
CA VAL A 46 15.79 -8.25 -13.82
C VAL A 46 14.36 -8.70 -14.14
N LEU A 47 13.37 -7.87 -13.82
CA LEU A 47 11.95 -8.14 -14.12
C LEU A 47 11.45 -7.39 -15.36
N GLU A 48 12.23 -6.42 -15.84
CA GLU A 48 11.91 -5.63 -17.02
C GLU A 48 13.17 -5.12 -17.73
N GLY A 49 13.03 -4.78 -19.01
CA GLY A 49 14.09 -4.19 -19.81
C GLY A 49 13.82 -4.25 -21.31
N SER A 50 14.76 -3.76 -22.10
CA SER A 50 14.64 -3.65 -23.55
C SER A 50 14.94 -4.96 -24.27
N SER A 51 14.21 -5.25 -25.35
CA SER A 51 14.49 -6.35 -26.26
C SER A 51 15.80 -6.11 -27.01
N PRO A 52 16.68 -7.11 -27.12
CA PRO A 52 16.58 -8.42 -26.47
C PRO A 52 16.92 -8.34 -24.98
N LEU A 53 16.00 -8.80 -24.12
CA LEU A 53 16.17 -8.77 -22.67
C LEU A 53 16.71 -10.11 -22.18
N LYS A 54 17.95 -10.08 -21.72
CA LYS A 54 18.62 -11.25 -21.14
C LYS A 54 18.37 -11.30 -19.64
N VAL A 55 17.73 -12.38 -19.16
CA VAL A 55 17.38 -12.58 -17.75
C VAL A 55 18.04 -13.86 -17.23
N GLN A 56 18.68 -13.77 -16.07
CA GLN A 56 19.14 -14.94 -15.32
C GLN A 56 18.08 -15.31 -14.27
N PHE A 57 17.68 -16.57 -14.27
CA PHE A 57 16.75 -17.16 -13.32
C PHE A 57 17.46 -18.12 -12.39
N ASP A 58 17.13 -18.05 -11.11
CA ASP A 58 17.71 -18.88 -10.07
C ASP A 58 16.60 -19.42 -9.15
N ALA A 59 16.51 -20.76 -9.10
CA ALA A 59 15.61 -21.52 -8.24
C ALA A 59 16.32 -22.15 -7.04
N SER A 60 17.60 -21.88 -6.81
CA SER A 60 18.41 -22.46 -5.73
C SER A 60 17.89 -22.12 -4.33
N GLY A 61 17.13 -21.04 -4.19
CA GLY A 61 16.43 -20.67 -2.96
C GLY A 61 15.17 -21.51 -2.65
N SER A 62 14.79 -22.44 -3.53
CA SER A 62 13.68 -23.37 -3.29
C SER A 62 14.00 -24.33 -2.14
N THR A 63 13.02 -24.65 -1.30
CA THR A 63 13.21 -25.49 -0.11
C THR A 63 12.58 -26.87 -0.29
N GLY A 64 12.98 -27.83 0.56
CA GLY A 64 12.54 -29.23 0.44
C GLY A 64 13.32 -30.05 -0.59
N LEU A 65 14.43 -29.52 -1.12
CA LEU A 65 15.28 -30.18 -2.13
C LEU A 65 16.32 -31.17 -1.55
N LYS A 66 16.59 -31.11 -0.23
CA LYS A 66 17.78 -31.73 0.41
C LYS A 66 17.84 -33.26 0.39
N GLU A 67 16.72 -33.94 0.15
CA GLU A 67 16.61 -35.41 0.28
C GLU A 67 16.45 -36.14 -1.08
N THR A 68 16.55 -35.46 -2.24
CA THR A 68 15.89 -35.97 -3.47
C THR A 68 16.60 -35.69 -4.81
N ASN A 69 16.34 -36.55 -5.80
CA ASN A 69 16.50 -36.21 -7.22
C ASN A 69 15.42 -35.19 -7.63
N ALA A 70 15.64 -33.92 -7.32
CA ALA A 70 14.71 -32.86 -7.70
C ALA A 70 14.87 -32.48 -9.18
N THR A 71 13.77 -32.37 -9.90
CA THR A 71 13.75 -31.84 -11.28
C THR A 71 13.08 -30.49 -11.27
N ALA A 72 13.80 -29.46 -11.72
CA ALA A 72 13.27 -28.13 -11.98
C ALA A 72 13.08 -27.96 -13.49
N SER A 73 11.86 -27.64 -13.91
CA SER A 73 11.52 -27.33 -15.30
C SER A 73 10.93 -25.93 -15.38
N TRP A 74 11.37 -25.18 -16.38
CA TRP A 74 10.95 -23.82 -16.66
C TRP A 74 10.09 -23.78 -17.92
N ASP A 75 9.04 -22.97 -17.89
CA ASP A 75 8.33 -22.47 -19.07
C ASP A 75 8.48 -20.95 -19.06
N PHE A 76 9.06 -20.38 -20.12
CA PHE A 76 9.29 -18.93 -20.18
C PHE A 76 8.07 -18.15 -20.69
N GLY A 77 6.95 -18.81 -21.04
CA GLY A 77 5.71 -18.13 -21.43
C GLY A 77 5.69 -17.59 -22.86
N GLU A 78 6.65 -17.97 -23.70
CA GLU A 78 6.75 -17.59 -25.13
C GLU A 78 6.10 -18.62 -26.10
N GLY A 79 5.58 -19.73 -25.57
CA GLY A 79 4.97 -20.81 -26.34
C GLY A 79 5.82 -22.08 -26.39
N ALA A 80 5.33 -23.09 -27.12
CA ALA A 80 5.96 -24.41 -27.18
C ALA A 80 7.38 -24.34 -27.75
N GLY A 81 8.37 -24.79 -26.97
CA GLY A 81 9.79 -24.77 -27.33
C GLY A 81 10.66 -23.85 -26.46
N PHE A 82 10.05 -22.97 -25.65
CA PHE A 82 10.75 -22.06 -24.74
C PHE A 82 10.71 -22.60 -23.31
N SER A 83 11.30 -23.78 -23.11
CA SER A 83 11.38 -24.46 -21.82
C SER A 83 12.79 -24.95 -21.54
N ALA A 84 13.19 -24.97 -20.27
CA ALA A 84 14.52 -25.42 -19.86
C ALA A 84 14.46 -26.28 -18.60
N GLN A 85 15.56 -26.97 -18.27
CA GLN A 85 15.69 -27.77 -17.05
C GLN A 85 16.97 -27.46 -16.29
N GLY A 86 16.87 -27.38 -14.96
CA GLY A 86 17.97 -27.08 -14.06
C GLY A 86 17.61 -25.97 -13.07
N LEU A 87 18.37 -25.86 -11.98
CA LEU A 87 18.09 -24.90 -10.91
C LEU A 87 18.43 -23.45 -11.29
N THR A 88 19.37 -23.25 -12.20
CA THR A 88 19.69 -21.94 -12.75
C THR A 88 19.51 -21.96 -14.25
N GLN A 89 18.93 -20.91 -14.81
CA GLN A 89 18.72 -20.76 -16.24
C GLN A 89 19.05 -19.36 -16.70
N GLU A 90 19.43 -19.25 -17.96
CA GLU A 90 19.56 -17.99 -18.66
C GLU A 90 18.64 -18.02 -19.86
N HIS A 91 17.82 -16.99 -20.01
CA HIS A 91 16.89 -16.89 -21.13
C HIS A 91 16.87 -15.47 -21.68
N THR A 92 16.78 -15.35 -22.99
CA THR A 92 16.74 -14.07 -23.69
C THR A 92 15.40 -13.94 -24.38
N PHE A 93 14.59 -13.00 -23.91
CA PHE A 93 13.33 -12.65 -24.55
C PHE A 93 13.59 -11.69 -25.71
N ASN A 94 13.30 -12.14 -26.93
CA ASN A 94 13.53 -11.36 -28.14
C ASN A 94 12.27 -10.61 -28.60
N ALA A 95 11.09 -11.06 -28.15
CA ALA A 95 9.83 -10.38 -28.44
C ALA A 95 9.50 -9.37 -27.34
N VAL A 96 8.91 -8.25 -27.77
CA VAL A 96 8.28 -7.28 -26.87
C VAL A 96 7.00 -7.89 -26.31
N GLY A 97 6.77 -7.78 -25.01
CA GLY A 97 5.61 -8.39 -24.39
C GLY A 97 5.78 -8.66 -22.90
N SER A 98 4.73 -9.21 -22.29
CA SER A 98 4.72 -9.68 -20.91
C SER A 98 4.72 -11.20 -20.91
N PHE A 99 5.72 -11.80 -20.31
CA PHE A 99 5.94 -13.24 -20.29
C PHE A 99 5.81 -13.77 -18.86
N THR A 100 4.82 -14.63 -18.62
CA THR A 100 4.68 -15.33 -17.33
C THR A 100 5.58 -16.54 -17.33
N VAL A 101 6.71 -16.43 -16.63
CA VAL A 101 7.66 -17.51 -16.43
C VAL A 101 7.15 -18.40 -15.30
N ILE A 102 7.02 -19.69 -15.58
CA ILE A 102 6.56 -20.70 -14.63
C ILE A 102 7.72 -21.64 -14.33
N LEU A 103 8.10 -21.71 -13.06
CA LEU A 103 8.98 -22.76 -12.54
C LEU A 103 8.11 -23.85 -11.96
N LYS A 104 8.37 -25.09 -12.36
CA LYS A 104 7.80 -26.28 -11.74
C LYS A 104 8.94 -27.12 -11.16
N ILE A 105 8.87 -27.39 -9.86
CA ILE A 105 9.80 -28.30 -9.17
C ILE A 105 9.06 -29.57 -8.81
N GLN A 106 9.70 -30.71 -9.02
CA GLN A 106 9.24 -32.01 -8.58
C GLN A 106 10.34 -32.69 -7.76
N ALA A 107 9.99 -33.23 -6.60
CA ALA A 107 10.92 -33.86 -5.66
C ALA A 107 10.27 -35.01 -4.87
N GLN A 108 11.09 -35.92 -4.35
CA GLN A 108 10.68 -37.08 -3.54
C GLN A 108 10.67 -36.77 -2.03
N VAL A 109 9.65 -36.08 -1.55
CA VAL A 109 9.58 -35.68 -0.14
C VAL A 109 8.97 -36.80 0.71
N ALA A 110 9.71 -37.27 1.71
CA ALA A 110 9.25 -38.33 2.63
C ALA A 110 8.72 -39.60 1.92
N GLY A 111 9.36 -39.99 0.81
CA GLY A 111 8.98 -41.17 0.01
C GLY A 111 7.78 -40.96 -0.93
N SER A 112 7.22 -39.75 -0.99
CA SER A 112 6.18 -39.37 -1.94
C SER A 112 6.70 -38.36 -2.97
N LEU A 113 6.27 -38.53 -4.21
CA LEU A 113 6.58 -37.58 -5.28
C LEU A 113 5.66 -36.35 -5.16
N VAL A 114 6.25 -35.20 -4.84
CA VAL A 114 5.56 -33.92 -4.63
C VAL A 114 5.95 -32.95 -5.74
N GLN A 115 5.03 -32.08 -6.14
CA GLN A 115 5.26 -30.99 -7.08
C GLN A 115 4.85 -29.65 -6.46
N ASP A 116 5.60 -28.61 -6.77
CA ASP A 116 5.23 -27.23 -6.49
C ASP A 116 5.60 -26.32 -7.66
N GLN A 117 4.94 -25.16 -7.74
CA GLN A 117 5.17 -24.19 -8.80
C GLN A 117 5.31 -22.77 -8.27
N ALA A 118 6.15 -21.99 -8.94
CA ALA A 118 6.28 -20.56 -8.73
C ALA A 118 6.16 -19.85 -10.08
N THR A 119 5.71 -18.60 -10.06
CA THR A 119 5.57 -17.78 -11.26
C THR A 119 6.19 -16.41 -11.06
N VAL A 120 6.82 -15.89 -12.11
CA VAL A 120 7.30 -14.50 -12.17
C VAL A 120 6.98 -13.91 -13.55
N THR A 121 6.64 -12.64 -13.60
CA THR A 121 6.34 -11.95 -14.87
C THR A 121 7.56 -11.13 -15.32
N ILE A 122 8.01 -11.36 -16.55
CA ILE A 122 9.07 -10.56 -17.20
C ILE A 122 8.45 -9.66 -18.27
N ARG A 123 8.76 -8.37 -18.24
CA ARG A 123 8.28 -7.38 -19.23
C ARG A 123 9.40 -6.92 -20.14
N VAL A 124 9.23 -7.12 -21.44
CA VAL A 124 10.23 -6.80 -22.45
C VAL A 124 9.69 -5.66 -23.31
N ASN A 125 10.42 -4.56 -23.33
CA ASN A 125 10.09 -3.34 -24.07
C ASN A 125 10.89 -3.29 -25.38
N ASP A 126 10.56 -2.41 -26.32
CA ASP A 126 11.18 -2.38 -27.66
C ASP A 126 12.58 -1.73 -27.73
N GLY A 127 13.12 -1.24 -26.61
CA GLY A 127 14.48 -0.68 -26.54
C GLY A 127 14.70 0.65 -27.24
N VAL A 128 13.75 1.06 -28.07
CA VAL A 128 13.53 2.45 -28.40
C VAL A 128 12.99 3.06 -27.13
N ASN A 129 13.70 4.00 -26.50
CA ASN A 129 13.01 4.93 -25.62
C ASN A 129 11.95 5.57 -26.51
N PRO A 130 10.64 5.27 -26.35
CA PRO A 130 9.65 5.82 -27.25
C PRO A 130 9.83 7.33 -27.14
N ALA A 131 9.91 8.03 -28.28
CA ALA A 131 9.58 9.45 -28.26
C ALA A 131 8.31 9.59 -27.41
N PRO A 132 8.24 10.58 -26.50
CA PRO A 132 7.22 10.65 -25.46
C PRO A 132 5.89 10.21 -26.03
N ASN A 133 5.41 9.07 -25.52
CA ASN A 133 4.21 8.44 -26.02
C ASN A 133 3.10 9.50 -26.07
N PRO A 134 2.52 9.80 -27.24
CA PRO A 134 1.34 10.66 -27.30
C PRO A 134 0.21 10.13 -26.40
N ASP A 135 0.20 8.83 -26.08
CA ASP A 135 -0.77 8.20 -25.18
C ASP A 135 -0.45 8.37 -23.68
N ALA A 136 0.43 9.31 -23.32
CA ALA A 136 0.30 10.01 -22.03
C ALA A 136 -1.02 10.83 -21.92
N GLU A 137 -1.92 10.73 -22.91
CA GLU A 137 -3.33 11.17 -22.88
C GLU A 137 -4.18 10.53 -21.76
N GLY A 138 -3.71 9.48 -21.07
CA GLY A 138 -4.49 8.81 -20.03
C GLY A 138 -4.34 9.39 -18.61
N VAL A 139 -3.17 9.93 -18.26
CA VAL A 139 -2.93 10.47 -16.91
C VAL A 139 -3.37 11.92 -16.90
N LYS A 140 -4.43 12.22 -16.16
CA LYS A 140 -4.99 13.57 -16.10
C LYS A 140 -4.30 14.39 -15.00
N PRO A 141 -4.13 15.71 -15.17
CA PRO A 141 -3.40 16.56 -14.22
C PRO A 141 -3.97 16.52 -12.80
N GLU A 142 -5.27 16.26 -12.63
CA GLU A 142 -5.91 16.08 -11.34
C GLU A 142 -5.44 14.85 -10.53
N LEU A 143 -4.79 13.86 -11.16
CA LEU A 143 -4.28 12.68 -10.46
C LEU A 143 -3.30 13.06 -9.35
N ALA A 144 -2.50 14.11 -9.58
CA ALA A 144 -1.52 14.59 -8.62
C ALA A 144 -2.15 14.93 -7.27
N LEU A 145 -3.26 15.66 -7.27
CA LEU A 145 -3.92 16.06 -6.04
C LEU A 145 -4.69 14.88 -5.40
N ALA A 146 -5.26 13.98 -6.20
CA ALA A 146 -5.89 12.78 -5.68
C ALA A 146 -4.89 11.88 -4.93
N LEU A 147 -3.69 11.66 -5.49
CA LEU A 147 -2.63 10.89 -4.86
C LEU A 147 -2.13 11.54 -3.56
N SER A 148 -1.99 12.87 -3.55
CA SER A 148 -1.65 13.65 -2.35
C SER A 148 -2.66 13.41 -1.21
N LEU A 149 -3.95 13.54 -1.51
CA LEU A 149 -5.03 13.47 -0.52
C LEU A 149 -5.27 12.05 0.02
N GLN A 150 -5.12 11.02 -0.81
CA GLN A 150 -5.41 9.62 -0.43
C GLN A 150 -4.24 8.91 0.27
N ARG A 151 -3.04 9.51 0.23
CA ARG A 151 -1.81 8.92 0.75
C ARG A 151 -1.90 8.56 2.24
N GLN A 152 -2.46 9.46 3.07
CA GLN A 152 -2.48 9.27 4.52
C GLN A 152 -3.32 8.05 4.92
N GLU A 153 -4.47 7.84 4.26
CA GLU A 153 -5.35 6.69 4.47
C GLU A 153 -4.60 5.39 4.13
N LEU A 154 -3.93 5.35 2.96
CA LEU A 154 -3.10 4.21 2.53
C LEU A 154 -1.98 3.87 3.52
N GLU A 155 -1.21 4.86 3.96
CA GLU A 155 -0.08 4.65 4.88
C GLU A 155 -0.52 4.09 6.23
N GLN A 156 -1.56 4.70 6.81
CA GLN A 156 -2.03 4.35 8.15
C GLN A 156 -2.77 3.02 8.16
N ASP A 157 -3.65 2.77 7.18
CA ASP A 157 -4.47 1.57 7.14
C ASP A 157 -3.65 0.32 6.85
N MET A 158 -2.68 0.41 5.93
CA MET A 158 -1.79 -0.73 5.63
C MET A 158 -0.89 -1.10 6.80
N SER A 159 -0.47 -0.10 7.58
CA SER A 159 0.34 -0.30 8.79
C SER A 159 -0.49 -0.89 9.93
N ALA A 160 -1.70 -0.36 10.14
CA ALA A 160 -2.64 -0.87 11.14
C ALA A 160 -3.02 -2.33 10.85
N LEU A 161 -3.33 -2.65 9.59
CA LEU A 161 -3.61 -4.03 9.17
C LEU A 161 -2.42 -4.96 9.42
N GLY A 162 -1.20 -4.52 9.15
CA GLY A 162 0.00 -5.30 9.44
C GLY A 162 0.16 -5.63 10.93
N LEU A 163 -0.09 -4.66 11.81
CA LEU A 163 -0.07 -4.88 13.26
C LEU A 163 -1.22 -5.79 13.73
N ASP A 164 -2.41 -5.64 13.18
CA ASP A 164 -3.55 -6.51 13.47
C ASP A 164 -3.29 -7.95 13.02
N ALA A 165 -2.64 -8.14 11.88
CA ALA A 165 -2.21 -9.44 11.39
C ALA A 165 -1.18 -10.10 12.32
N VAL A 166 -0.15 -9.35 12.74
CA VAL A 166 0.83 -9.81 13.74
C VAL A 166 0.11 -10.24 15.02
N ARG A 167 -0.82 -9.42 15.53
CA ARG A 167 -1.57 -9.72 16.75
C ARG A 167 -2.42 -10.97 16.58
N PHE A 168 -3.13 -11.11 15.47
CA PHE A 168 -3.92 -12.29 15.14
C PHE A 168 -3.05 -13.55 15.13
N ALA A 169 -1.94 -13.55 14.39
CA ALA A 169 -1.00 -14.67 14.33
C ALA A 169 -0.41 -15.02 15.71
N SER A 170 -0.11 -14.00 16.51
CA SER A 170 0.40 -14.17 17.89
C SER A 170 -0.62 -14.88 18.77
N ILE A 171 -1.89 -14.45 18.73
CA ILE A 171 -2.99 -15.08 19.48
C ILE A 171 -3.20 -16.53 19.03
N GLN A 172 -3.26 -16.77 17.71
CA GLN A 172 -3.46 -18.12 17.16
C GLN A 172 -2.28 -19.06 17.47
N SER A 173 -1.08 -18.52 17.72
CA SER A 173 0.11 -19.27 18.12
C SER A 173 0.24 -19.48 19.64
N GLY A 174 -0.78 -19.08 20.43
CA GLY A 174 -0.81 -19.25 21.88
C GLY A 174 -0.40 -18.02 22.70
N GLY A 175 -0.10 -16.87 22.05
CA GLY A 175 -0.04 -15.55 22.68
C GLY A 175 1.22 -15.24 23.51
N ASN A 176 2.22 -16.12 23.54
CA ASN A 176 3.42 -15.94 24.38
C ASN A 176 4.46 -14.98 23.79
N SER A 177 4.43 -14.75 22.48
CA SER A 177 5.38 -13.90 21.76
C SER A 177 4.72 -13.30 20.53
N LEU A 178 5.27 -12.18 20.05
CA LEU A 178 4.88 -11.62 18.76
C LEU A 178 5.26 -12.57 17.63
N VAL A 179 4.33 -12.77 16.71
CA VAL A 179 4.49 -13.59 15.51
C VAL A 179 4.41 -12.69 14.29
N SER A 180 5.55 -12.54 13.61
CA SER A 180 5.71 -11.73 12.40
C SER A 180 5.94 -12.58 11.15
N THR A 181 5.80 -13.90 11.27
CA THR A 181 5.94 -14.85 10.16
C THR A 181 4.81 -15.86 10.11
N GLY A 182 4.56 -16.45 8.95
CA GLY A 182 3.51 -17.45 8.72
C GLY A 182 2.52 -17.01 7.64
N THR A 183 1.41 -17.72 7.56
CA THR A 183 0.33 -17.42 6.61
C THR A 183 -1.00 -17.29 7.34
N ILE A 184 -1.70 -16.19 7.09
CA ILE A 184 -3.07 -15.94 7.49
C ILE A 184 -3.95 -16.12 6.24
N ARG A 185 -4.90 -17.06 6.28
CA ARG A 185 -5.78 -17.36 5.15
C ARG A 185 -7.22 -17.00 5.44
N GLN A 186 -7.83 -16.23 4.56
CA GLN A 186 -9.26 -15.96 4.55
C GLN A 186 -10.01 -17.09 3.85
N SER A 187 -11.04 -17.64 4.50
CA SER A 187 -11.96 -18.58 3.89
C SER A 187 -13.01 -17.86 3.02
N ALA A 188 -13.72 -18.61 2.19
CA ALA A 188 -14.84 -18.08 1.41
C ALA A 188 -15.99 -17.53 2.28
N SER A 189 -16.09 -17.95 3.55
CA SER A 189 -17.06 -17.41 4.52
C SER A 189 -16.53 -16.18 5.28
N GLY A 190 -15.34 -15.68 4.93
CA GLY A 190 -14.73 -14.49 5.54
C GLY A 190 -14.01 -14.74 6.85
N SER A 191 -13.91 -15.99 7.32
CA SER A 191 -13.14 -16.32 8.53
C SER A 191 -11.64 -16.42 8.24
N PHE A 192 -10.81 -16.10 9.23
CA PHE A 192 -9.35 -16.18 9.09
C PHE A 192 -8.77 -17.33 9.90
N THR A 193 -7.72 -17.96 9.37
CA THR A 193 -6.92 -18.99 10.06
C THR A 193 -5.45 -18.67 9.94
N TYR A 194 -4.64 -19.12 10.88
CA TYR A 194 -3.18 -18.94 10.87
C TYR A 194 -2.46 -20.29 10.78
N SER A 195 -1.37 -20.33 10.01
CA SER A 195 -0.43 -21.45 9.96
C SER A 195 1.01 -20.95 10.04
N ASN A 196 1.86 -21.67 10.79
CA ASN A 196 3.30 -21.42 10.86
C ASN A 196 4.06 -22.17 9.73
N ASP A 197 3.65 -21.95 8.49
CA ASP A 197 4.20 -22.58 7.27
C ASP A 197 5.22 -21.70 6.54
N ARG A 198 5.53 -20.53 7.12
CA ARG A 198 6.40 -19.53 6.51
C ARG A 198 7.28 -18.86 7.56
N SER A 199 8.57 -18.71 7.27
CA SER A 199 9.58 -18.24 8.22
C SER A 199 10.21 -16.89 7.87
N ASP A 200 9.90 -16.33 6.71
CA ASP A 200 10.56 -15.14 6.17
C ASP A 200 9.71 -13.87 6.21
N ALA A 201 8.40 -14.00 6.44
CA ALA A 201 7.48 -12.89 6.65
C ALA A 201 6.06 -13.38 7.00
N LEU A 202 5.12 -12.45 7.21
CA LEU A 202 3.69 -12.72 7.42
C LEU A 202 2.90 -12.49 6.14
N GLU A 203 2.22 -13.50 5.62
CA GLU A 203 1.38 -13.41 4.42
C GLU A 203 -0.10 -13.40 4.78
N LEU A 204 -0.87 -12.46 4.22
CA LEU A 204 -2.33 -12.47 4.27
C LEU A 204 -2.84 -12.88 2.90
N GLN A 205 -3.58 -13.99 2.83
CA GLN A 205 -4.21 -14.49 1.61
C GLN A 205 -5.71 -14.27 1.70
N PHE A 206 -6.27 -13.56 0.72
CA PHE A 206 -7.69 -13.24 0.65
C PHE A 206 -8.45 -14.24 -0.23
N SER A 207 -9.76 -14.32 0.00
CA SER A 207 -10.64 -15.25 -0.71
C SER A 207 -10.81 -14.93 -2.21
N ASP A 208 -10.48 -13.71 -2.64
CA ASP A 208 -10.46 -13.28 -4.04
C ASP A 208 -9.15 -13.65 -4.77
N GLY A 209 -8.21 -14.29 -4.08
CA GLY A 209 -6.90 -14.69 -4.63
C GLY A 209 -5.83 -13.61 -4.52
N SER A 210 -6.16 -12.41 -4.03
CA SER A 210 -5.17 -11.39 -3.71
C SER A 210 -4.38 -11.75 -2.45
N SER A 211 -3.17 -11.21 -2.33
CA SER A 211 -2.35 -11.38 -1.13
C SER A 211 -1.52 -10.15 -0.79
N LEU A 212 -1.22 -10.03 0.51
CA LEU A 212 -0.33 -9.05 1.08
C LEU A 212 0.80 -9.74 1.83
N LEU A 213 2.04 -9.39 1.52
CA LEU A 213 3.24 -9.97 2.11
C LEU A 213 3.96 -8.93 2.96
N TYR A 214 3.98 -9.10 4.28
CA TYR A 214 4.62 -8.18 5.23
C TYR A 214 5.96 -8.71 5.71
N ARG A 215 7.05 -8.05 5.33
CA ARG A 215 8.41 -8.32 5.80
C ARG A 215 8.84 -7.28 6.82
N PHE A 216 8.59 -7.54 8.09
CA PHE A 216 8.95 -6.64 9.18
C PHE A 216 10.47 -6.64 9.42
N SER A 217 11.08 -5.46 9.35
CA SER A 217 12.47 -5.20 9.74
C SER A 217 12.57 -4.53 11.11
N SER A 218 11.50 -3.86 11.56
CA SER A 218 11.32 -3.38 12.94
C SER A 218 9.86 -3.56 13.35
N LEU A 219 9.62 -4.01 14.58
CA LEU A 219 8.29 -4.31 15.10
C LEU A 219 8.23 -4.00 16.59
N VAL A 220 8.26 -2.70 16.91
CA VAL A 220 8.16 -2.20 18.29
C VAL A 220 6.91 -1.35 18.39
N PHE A 221 5.95 -1.75 19.23
CA PHE A 221 4.70 -1.04 19.47
C PHE A 221 4.09 -1.48 20.81
N ASP A 222 3.13 -0.70 21.34
CA ASP A 222 2.38 -1.09 22.53
C ASP A 222 1.36 -2.20 22.23
N THR A 223 1.68 -3.42 22.65
CA THR A 223 0.85 -4.61 22.44
C THR A 223 -0.41 -4.65 23.30
N ASN A 224 -0.57 -3.75 24.27
CA ASN A 224 -1.76 -3.66 25.10
C ASN A 224 -2.90 -2.92 24.39
N GLN A 225 -2.64 -2.34 23.23
CA GLN A 225 -3.66 -1.65 22.44
C GLN A 225 -4.61 -2.67 21.76
N PRO A 226 -5.90 -2.32 21.64
CA PRO A 226 -6.92 -3.28 21.17
C PRO A 226 -6.85 -3.59 19.67
N ASN A 227 -6.15 -2.76 18.89
CA ASN A 227 -5.92 -2.94 17.45
C ASN A 227 -4.70 -2.12 16.98
N GLY A 228 -4.28 -2.33 15.73
CA GLY A 228 -3.16 -1.65 15.10
C GLY A 228 -3.33 -0.14 15.04
N GLU A 229 -4.54 0.36 14.77
CA GLU A 229 -4.82 1.79 14.73
C GLU A 229 -4.54 2.46 16.09
N ARG A 230 -4.94 1.83 17.19
CA ARG A 230 -4.67 2.31 18.56
C ARG A 230 -3.20 2.15 18.94
N ALA A 231 -2.54 1.10 18.46
CA ALA A 231 -1.10 0.91 18.63
C ALA A 231 -0.29 2.03 17.98
N LEU A 232 -0.66 2.44 16.76
CA LEU A 232 0.02 3.50 16.02
C LEU A 232 -0.18 4.90 16.62
N ARG A 233 -1.09 5.09 17.58
CA ARG A 233 -1.24 6.35 18.33
C ARG A 233 -0.26 6.44 19.51
N LYS A 234 0.38 5.34 19.90
CA LYS A 234 1.39 5.27 20.95
C LYS A 234 2.79 5.29 20.36
N ASP A 235 3.80 5.40 21.20
CA ASP A 235 5.18 5.32 20.75
C ASP A 235 5.45 3.95 20.11
N HIS A 236 6.06 3.99 18.92
CA HIS A 236 6.32 2.82 18.10
C HIS A 236 7.54 3.04 17.20
N ASN A 237 8.18 1.95 16.82
CA ASN A 237 9.18 1.89 15.76
C ASN A 237 8.85 0.68 14.88
N LEU A 238 8.10 0.95 13.81
CA LEU A 238 7.59 -0.02 12.87
C LEU A 238 8.27 0.20 11.52
N ALA A 239 8.87 -0.84 10.97
CA ALA A 239 9.41 -0.80 9.62
C ALA A 239 9.17 -2.14 8.93
N PHE A 240 8.65 -2.10 7.71
CA PHE A 240 8.36 -3.29 6.93
C PHE A 240 8.39 -3.02 5.43
N ARG A 241 8.66 -4.06 4.66
CA ARG A 241 8.32 -4.09 3.24
C ARG A 241 6.96 -4.76 3.06
N LEU A 242 6.08 -4.12 2.31
CA LEU A 242 4.79 -4.65 1.88
C LEU A 242 4.86 -5.00 0.40
N GLU A 243 4.55 -6.25 0.07
CA GLU A 243 4.43 -6.71 -1.31
C GLU A 243 2.99 -7.15 -1.60
N THR A 244 2.49 -6.88 -2.80
CA THR A 244 1.13 -7.28 -3.23
C THR A 244 1.20 -8.29 -4.38
N SER A 245 0.14 -9.08 -4.55
CA SER A 245 -0.02 -9.98 -5.70
C SER A 245 0.01 -9.28 -7.06
N GLU A 246 -0.25 -7.96 -7.09
CA GLU A 246 -0.21 -7.13 -8.30
C GLU A 246 1.20 -6.60 -8.64
N GLY A 247 2.18 -6.86 -7.77
CA GLY A 247 3.58 -6.49 -7.96
C GLY A 247 4.02 -5.21 -7.25
N SER A 248 3.17 -4.58 -6.45
CA SER A 248 3.61 -3.45 -5.60
C SER A 248 4.63 -3.96 -4.59
N SER A 249 5.67 -3.18 -4.34
CA SER A 249 6.71 -3.45 -3.34
C SER A 249 7.13 -2.13 -2.71
N VAL A 250 6.73 -1.92 -1.46
CA VAL A 250 6.90 -0.64 -0.76
C VAL A 250 7.48 -0.87 0.62
N GLU A 251 8.55 -0.15 0.94
CA GLU A 251 9.08 -0.02 2.28
C GLU A 251 8.36 1.12 3.01
N ILE A 252 7.77 0.78 4.15
CA ILE A 252 7.09 1.72 5.03
C ILE A 252 7.81 1.72 6.37
N SER A 253 8.17 2.90 6.85
CA SER A 253 8.73 3.11 8.19
C SER A 253 7.91 4.15 8.93
N LEU A 254 7.50 3.84 10.16
CA LEU A 254 6.75 4.70 11.05
C LEU A 254 7.46 4.70 12.41
N ILE A 255 7.86 5.88 12.83
CA ILE A 255 8.51 6.10 14.11
C ILE A 255 7.71 7.17 14.82
N GLN A 256 7.26 6.87 16.04
CA GLN A 256 6.72 7.86 16.96
C GLN A 256 7.41 7.70 18.30
N GLN A 257 7.93 8.80 18.83
CA GLN A 257 8.60 8.87 20.12
C GLN A 257 8.32 10.22 20.77
N ASP A 258 7.83 10.21 22.01
CA ASP A 258 7.56 11.41 22.79
C ASP A 258 6.70 12.45 22.02
N GLY A 259 5.72 11.96 21.25
CA GLY A 259 4.81 12.77 20.44
C GLY A 259 5.37 13.25 19.11
N ALA A 260 6.69 13.24 18.88
CA ALA A 260 7.26 13.47 17.56
C ALA A 260 7.10 12.22 16.70
N TYR A 261 6.78 12.37 15.41
CA TYR A 261 6.73 11.23 14.49
C TYR A 261 7.27 11.50 13.11
N GLN A 262 7.71 10.43 12.47
CA GLN A 262 8.19 10.38 11.11
C GLN A 262 7.62 9.15 10.41
N LYS A 263 7.14 9.34 9.18
CA LYS A 263 6.66 8.28 8.30
C LYS A 263 7.38 8.38 6.98
N THR A 264 7.86 7.27 6.43
CA THR A 264 8.44 7.22 5.09
C THR A 264 7.82 6.10 4.30
N VAL A 265 7.60 6.36 3.01
CA VAL A 265 7.11 5.37 2.04
C VAL A 265 8.03 5.40 0.84
N LYS A 266 8.66 4.27 0.52
CA LYS A 266 9.61 4.16 -0.58
C LYS A 266 9.39 2.89 -1.38
N GLY A 267 9.34 2.98 -2.70
CA GLY A 267 9.27 1.79 -3.55
C GLY A 267 8.32 1.99 -4.72
N ILE A 268 7.68 0.92 -5.14
CA ILE A 268 6.82 0.87 -6.32
C ILE A 268 5.40 0.49 -5.92
N ILE A 269 4.43 1.31 -6.31
CA ILE A 269 3.01 1.02 -6.21
C ILE A 269 2.47 0.79 -7.62
N PHE A 270 1.87 -0.37 -7.86
CA PHE A 270 1.10 -0.62 -9.07
C PHE A 270 -0.34 -0.13 -8.88
N ASN A 271 -0.85 0.56 -9.90
CA ASN A 271 -2.24 0.96 -9.98
C ASN A 271 -2.71 0.94 -11.44
N GLU A 272 -3.77 0.19 -11.73
CA GLU A 272 -4.35 0.03 -13.09
C GLU A 272 -3.29 -0.27 -14.17
N GLY A 273 -2.29 -1.11 -13.84
CA GLY A 273 -1.20 -1.48 -14.75
C GLY A 273 -0.05 -0.46 -14.86
N THR A 274 -0.16 0.69 -14.20
CA THR A 274 0.90 1.70 -14.13
C THR A 274 1.72 1.54 -12.86
N ALA A 275 3.05 1.51 -13.00
CA ALA A 275 3.98 1.51 -11.87
C ALA A 275 4.31 2.95 -11.45
N PHE A 276 4.03 3.29 -10.20
CA PHE A 276 4.40 4.55 -9.58
C PHE A 276 5.57 4.32 -8.63
N THR A 277 6.69 4.99 -8.89
CA THR A 277 7.78 5.10 -7.92
C THR A 277 7.40 6.17 -6.89
N VAL A 278 7.37 5.76 -5.62
CA VAL A 278 7.01 6.60 -4.47
C VAL A 278 8.23 6.77 -3.59
N ASN A 279 8.49 7.99 -3.15
CA ASN A 279 9.48 8.31 -2.14
C ASN A 279 8.99 9.53 -1.35
N THR A 280 8.29 9.29 -0.25
CA THR A 280 7.66 10.34 0.57
C THR A 280 8.17 10.32 1.99
N LEU A 281 8.09 11.48 2.63
CA LEU A 281 8.43 11.74 4.01
C LEU A 281 7.32 12.60 4.63
N THR A 282 6.68 12.06 5.66
CA THR A 282 5.84 12.83 6.59
C THR A 282 6.62 13.02 7.88
N GLN A 283 6.70 14.24 8.37
CA GLN A 283 7.25 14.54 9.70
C GLN A 283 6.27 15.41 10.46
N GLY A 284 6.03 15.09 11.71
CA GLY A 284 5.05 15.81 12.51
C GLY A 284 5.24 15.68 14.01
N SER A 285 4.31 16.26 14.74
CA SER A 285 4.26 16.16 16.19
C SER A 285 2.81 16.19 16.69
N VAL A 286 2.55 15.39 17.72
CA VAL A 286 1.37 15.48 18.57
C VAL A 286 1.66 16.57 19.60
N LEU A 287 0.97 17.70 19.49
CA LEU A 287 1.18 18.89 20.32
C LEU A 287 0.36 18.85 21.62
N SER A 288 -0.77 18.14 21.60
CA SER A 288 -1.57 17.85 22.78
C SER A 288 -2.32 16.53 22.63
N ASP A 289 -2.45 15.79 23.72
CA ASP A 289 -3.29 14.60 23.87
C ASP A 289 -3.76 14.53 25.33
N ILE A 290 -4.57 15.52 25.72
CA ILE A 290 -5.10 15.66 27.10
C ILE A 290 -6.49 15.04 27.14
N ASN A 291 -6.75 14.23 28.18
CA ASN A 291 -7.99 13.47 28.28
C ASN A 291 -8.43 13.21 29.75
N PRO A 292 -8.58 14.23 30.62
CA PRO A 292 -9.93 14.60 31.15
C PRO A 292 -10.08 16.05 31.71
N PRO A 293 -11.31 16.59 31.95
CA PRO A 293 -12.64 16.01 31.67
C PRO A 293 -13.10 16.19 30.20
N GLY A 294 -12.24 16.72 29.33
CA GLY A 294 -12.46 16.80 27.88
C GLY A 294 -11.26 16.26 27.11
N VAL A 295 -11.39 16.16 25.78
CA VAL A 295 -10.31 15.80 24.86
C VAL A 295 -9.76 17.08 24.23
N ASN A 296 -8.44 17.28 24.26
CA ASN A 296 -7.77 18.22 23.36
C ASN A 296 -6.65 17.46 22.65
N PHE A 297 -6.79 17.33 21.33
CA PHE A 297 -5.87 16.60 20.48
C PHE A 297 -5.44 17.49 19.31
N GLU A 298 -4.15 17.78 19.21
CA GLU A 298 -3.61 18.60 18.13
C GLU A 298 -2.39 17.94 17.49
N THR A 299 -2.36 17.91 16.17
CA THR A 299 -1.20 17.45 15.38
C THR A 299 -0.83 18.47 14.32
N ARG A 300 0.46 18.49 13.98
CA ARG A 300 0.97 19.23 12.81
C ARG A 300 1.97 18.37 12.06
N GLU A 301 1.88 18.41 10.75
CA GLU A 301 2.67 17.61 9.82
C GLU A 301 3.22 18.48 8.68
N SER A 302 4.40 18.10 8.21
CA SER A 302 4.98 18.48 6.93
C SER A 302 5.09 17.24 6.07
N ILE A 303 4.81 17.39 4.78
CA ILE A 303 4.78 16.30 3.81
C ILE A 303 5.64 16.72 2.63
N SER A 304 6.59 15.86 2.27
CA SER A 304 7.50 16.10 1.17
C SER A 304 7.83 14.81 0.43
N GLY A 305 8.45 14.97 -0.73
CA GLY A 305 8.96 13.85 -1.53
C GLY A 305 8.36 13.85 -2.93
N SER A 306 8.32 12.66 -3.53
CA SER A 306 7.92 12.53 -4.92
C SER A 306 7.13 11.27 -5.22
N ILE A 307 6.27 11.37 -6.21
CA ILE A 307 5.61 10.24 -6.86
C ILE A 307 5.86 10.39 -8.36
N SER A 308 6.32 9.34 -9.04
CA SER A 308 6.65 9.43 -10.46
C SER A 308 6.31 8.15 -11.20
N ALA A 309 5.98 8.30 -12.48
CA ALA A 309 5.76 7.22 -13.44
C ALA A 309 6.21 7.71 -14.82
N ALA A 310 6.14 6.86 -15.84
CA ALA A 310 6.42 7.29 -17.21
C ALA A 310 5.50 8.47 -17.60
N GLY A 311 6.09 9.62 -17.98
CA GLY A 311 5.34 10.81 -18.37
C GLY A 311 4.64 11.58 -17.24
N PHE A 312 4.82 11.16 -15.98
CA PHE A 312 4.23 11.78 -14.79
C PHE A 312 5.28 11.99 -13.69
N SER A 313 5.34 13.17 -13.11
CA SER A 313 6.07 13.40 -11.86
C SER A 313 5.29 14.32 -10.96
N LEU A 314 5.31 14.08 -9.66
CA LEU A 314 4.72 14.91 -8.62
C LEU A 314 5.76 15.12 -7.55
N GLU A 315 6.02 16.38 -7.23
CA GLU A 315 6.79 16.86 -6.09
C GLU A 315 5.82 17.38 -5.03
N LEU A 316 5.86 16.78 -3.85
CA LEU A 316 5.03 17.12 -2.71
C LEU A 316 5.71 18.21 -1.88
N ASN A 317 4.94 19.23 -1.52
CA ASN A 317 5.32 20.24 -0.54
C ASN A 317 4.05 20.72 0.16
N GLU A 318 3.72 20.08 1.27
CA GLU A 318 2.43 20.27 1.94
C GLU A 318 2.62 20.37 3.44
N SER A 319 1.62 20.94 4.10
CA SER A 319 1.47 20.86 5.54
C SER A 319 0.05 20.47 5.91
N PHE A 320 -0.08 19.68 6.96
CA PHE A 320 -1.37 19.25 7.49
C PHE A 320 -1.44 19.57 8.98
N SER A 321 -2.61 19.97 9.45
CA SER A 321 -2.88 20.11 10.88
C SER A 321 -4.30 19.65 11.18
N TYR A 322 -4.43 18.91 12.26
CA TYR A 322 -5.70 18.45 12.79
C TYR A 322 -5.81 18.87 14.25
N HIS A 323 -6.91 19.52 14.60
CA HIS A 323 -7.22 19.92 15.97
C HIS A 323 -8.62 19.46 16.35
N LEU A 324 -8.71 18.64 17.39
CA LEU A 324 -9.96 18.13 17.96
C LEU A 324 -10.09 18.60 19.41
N VAL A 325 -11.21 19.23 19.71
CA VAL A 325 -11.59 19.61 21.08
C VAL A 325 -12.94 18.98 21.41
N ILE A 326 -13.01 18.22 22.50
CA ILE A 326 -14.24 17.64 23.02
C ILE A 326 -14.45 18.12 24.44
N PHE A 327 -15.52 18.86 24.66
CA PHE A 327 -16.07 19.12 26.00
C PHE A 327 -17.55 18.71 26.01
N ASN A 328 -18.44 19.64 25.70
CA ASN A 328 -19.87 19.35 25.49
C ASN A 328 -20.18 19.00 24.03
N ASP A 329 -19.45 19.65 23.11
CA ASP A 329 -19.48 19.40 21.69
C ASP A 329 -18.09 18.93 21.26
N ALA A 330 -18.02 18.15 20.19
CA ALA A 330 -16.78 17.85 19.47
C ALA A 330 -16.58 18.89 18.37
N ILE A 331 -15.47 19.62 18.41
CA ILE A 331 -15.06 20.55 17.36
C ILE A 331 -13.80 20.00 16.70
N GLU A 332 -13.87 19.83 15.37
CA GLU A 332 -12.75 19.38 14.54
C GLU A 332 -12.37 20.50 13.58
N ASP A 333 -11.09 20.92 13.59
CA ASP A 333 -10.50 21.82 12.61
C ASP A 333 -9.44 21.04 11.82
N VAL A 334 -9.73 20.82 10.54
CA VAL A 334 -8.90 20.05 9.62
C VAL A 334 -8.36 21.00 8.56
N LYS A 335 -7.04 21.16 8.50
CA LYS A 335 -6.38 22.07 7.56
C LYS A 335 -5.26 21.38 6.82
N HIS A 336 -5.32 21.41 5.50
CA HIS A 336 -4.29 20.93 4.59
C HIS A 336 -3.85 22.08 3.68
N GLN A 337 -2.55 22.33 3.59
CA GLN A 337 -1.96 23.33 2.72
C GLN A 337 -1.08 22.68 1.67
N PHE A 338 -1.10 23.22 0.44
CA PHE A 338 -0.46 22.61 -0.73
C PHE A 338 0.41 23.64 -1.45
N ASN A 339 1.62 23.22 -1.81
CA ASN A 339 2.53 23.92 -2.73
C ASN A 339 3.16 22.92 -3.71
N ASN A 340 2.33 22.01 -4.21
CA ASN A 340 2.76 20.89 -5.05
C ASN A 340 3.11 21.34 -6.47
N ARG A 341 4.05 20.62 -7.08
CA ARG A 341 4.42 20.77 -8.48
C ARG A 341 4.34 19.41 -9.16
N TRP A 342 3.79 19.34 -10.36
CA TRP A 342 3.75 18.08 -11.09
C TRP A 342 3.93 18.28 -12.58
N THR A 343 4.40 17.26 -13.28
CA THR A 343 4.50 17.23 -14.74
C THR A 343 3.63 16.13 -15.28
N VAL A 344 2.87 16.43 -16.33
CA VAL A 344 2.08 15.44 -17.08
C VAL A 344 2.33 15.68 -18.56
N ALA A 345 2.75 14.64 -19.29
CA ALA A 345 2.96 14.72 -20.74
C ALA A 345 3.84 15.93 -21.16
N GLY A 346 4.85 16.27 -20.37
CA GLY A 346 5.77 17.39 -20.61
C GLY A 346 5.24 18.78 -20.22
N LYS A 347 3.97 18.93 -19.83
CA LYS A 347 3.45 20.17 -19.24
C LYS A 347 3.71 20.19 -17.73
N THR A 348 4.28 21.27 -17.22
CA THR A 348 4.47 21.47 -15.78
C THR A 348 3.28 22.23 -15.20
N PHE A 349 2.71 21.70 -14.13
CA PHE A 349 1.67 22.32 -13.33
C PHE A 349 2.16 22.61 -11.91
N SER A 350 1.58 23.63 -11.28
CA SER A 350 1.81 23.92 -9.85
C SER A 350 0.51 24.36 -9.20
N LEU A 351 0.22 23.83 -8.01
CA LEU A 351 -0.82 24.32 -7.10
C LEU A 351 -0.13 25.19 -6.06
N GLN A 352 -0.37 26.50 -6.13
CA GLN A 352 0.29 27.49 -5.28
C GLN A 352 -0.68 28.03 -4.23
N ASN A 353 -0.19 28.21 -3.01
CA ASN A 353 -0.98 28.72 -1.89
C ASN A 353 -2.28 27.93 -1.68
N GLY A 354 -2.25 26.63 -1.97
CA GLY A 354 -3.40 25.76 -1.79
C GLY A 354 -3.75 25.64 -0.31
N ILE A 355 -5.02 25.74 0.02
CA ILE A 355 -5.56 25.51 1.35
C ILE A 355 -6.91 24.84 1.23
N ILE A 356 -7.10 23.78 2.01
CA ILE A 356 -8.39 23.17 2.31
C ILE A 356 -8.50 23.16 3.83
N ARG A 357 -9.28 24.09 4.38
CA ARG A 357 -9.63 24.15 5.80
C ARG A 357 -11.12 23.90 5.97
N ARG A 358 -11.45 22.88 6.74
CA ARG A 358 -12.81 22.45 7.03
C ARG A 358 -13.00 22.33 8.53
N ILE A 359 -14.13 22.82 9.01
CA ILE A 359 -14.46 22.77 10.43
C ILE A 359 -15.77 22.03 10.62
N PHE A 360 -15.78 21.14 11.60
CA PHE A 360 -16.94 20.35 11.97
C PHE A 360 -17.29 20.55 13.43
N LYS A 361 -18.59 20.52 13.71
CA LYS A 361 -19.17 20.45 15.04
C LYS A 361 -20.02 19.19 15.12
N ASN A 362 -19.67 18.29 16.03
CA ASN A 362 -20.32 16.98 16.20
C ASN A 362 -20.43 16.23 14.87
N ALA A 363 -19.31 16.14 14.15
CA ALA A 363 -19.18 15.53 12.82
C ALA A 363 -20.06 16.17 11.71
N LYS A 364 -20.61 17.38 11.93
CA LYS A 364 -21.37 18.12 10.92
C LYS A 364 -20.63 19.38 10.50
N PRO A 365 -20.62 19.75 9.20
CA PRO A 365 -20.05 21.01 8.75
C PRO A 365 -20.62 22.20 9.53
N VAL A 366 -19.75 23.10 9.99
CA VAL A 366 -20.17 24.40 10.53
C VAL A 366 -20.48 25.39 9.40
N GLU A 367 -20.94 26.60 9.75
CA GLU A 367 -21.22 27.67 8.78
C GLU A 367 -20.03 27.93 7.83
N LEU A 368 -20.35 28.19 6.57
CA LEU A 368 -19.42 28.33 5.45
C LEU A 368 -18.31 29.36 5.67
N ASP A 369 -18.59 30.44 6.37
CA ASP A 369 -17.62 31.52 6.65
C ASP A 369 -16.41 31.03 7.46
N ASN A 370 -16.50 29.85 8.06
CA ASN A 370 -15.41 29.24 8.81
C ASN A 370 -14.54 28.29 7.97
N TRP A 371 -14.96 27.96 6.75
CA TRP A 371 -14.21 27.11 5.82
C TRP A 371 -13.31 27.97 4.93
N THR A 372 -12.17 27.43 4.50
CA THR A 372 -11.27 28.14 3.57
C THR A 372 -10.75 27.17 2.54
N ILE A 373 -11.24 27.31 1.31
CA ILE A 373 -10.79 26.50 0.17
C ILE A 373 -10.33 27.46 -0.91
N ALA A 374 -9.02 27.50 -1.15
CA ALA A 374 -8.40 28.41 -2.10
C ALA A 374 -7.09 27.83 -2.61
N GLY A 375 -6.61 28.34 -3.73
CA GLY A 375 -5.34 27.93 -4.34
C GLY A 375 -5.40 28.12 -5.84
N GLU A 376 -4.29 28.53 -6.44
CA GLU A 376 -4.18 28.75 -7.88
C GLU A 376 -3.44 27.59 -8.52
N VAL A 377 -4.02 27.02 -9.58
CA VAL A 377 -3.32 26.07 -10.44
C VAL A 377 -2.76 26.82 -11.63
N THR A 378 -1.46 26.72 -11.82
CA THR A 378 -0.75 27.26 -12.99
C THR A 378 -0.23 26.13 -13.87
N ALA A 379 -0.26 26.31 -15.19
CA ALA A 379 0.43 25.46 -16.16
C ALA A 379 1.51 26.29 -16.84
N ASN A 380 2.78 25.89 -16.72
CA ASN A 380 3.95 26.63 -17.20
C ASN A 380 3.93 28.12 -16.76
N GLY A 381 3.42 28.40 -15.57
CA GLY A 381 3.31 29.76 -15.00
C GLY A 381 2.06 30.54 -15.39
N VAL A 382 1.17 29.99 -16.22
CA VAL A 382 -0.12 30.61 -16.59
C VAL A 382 -1.24 30.02 -15.76
N GLY A 383 -2.08 30.85 -15.13
CA GLY A 383 -3.25 30.37 -14.38
C GLY A 383 -4.22 29.58 -15.26
N VAL A 384 -4.49 28.32 -14.87
CA VAL A 384 -5.38 27.39 -15.59
C VAL A 384 -6.52 26.87 -14.72
N GLY A 385 -6.57 27.28 -13.45
CA GLY A 385 -7.66 26.94 -12.55
C GLY A 385 -7.27 27.10 -11.09
N GLY A 386 -7.87 26.30 -10.21
CA GLY A 386 -7.72 26.49 -8.77
C GLY A 386 -8.59 25.58 -7.94
N LEU A 387 -8.41 25.69 -6.62
CA LEU A 387 -9.30 25.11 -5.63
C LEU A 387 -10.48 26.04 -5.36
N GLY A 388 -11.66 25.47 -5.19
CA GLY A 388 -12.86 26.21 -4.83
C GLY A 388 -13.84 25.37 -4.02
N LEU A 389 -14.85 26.03 -3.47
CA LEU A 389 -15.96 25.41 -2.77
C LEU A 389 -17.24 25.59 -3.57
N GLU A 390 -17.98 24.50 -3.77
CA GLU A 390 -19.31 24.52 -4.39
C GLU A 390 -20.35 24.03 -3.40
N GLN A 391 -21.37 24.85 -3.19
CA GLN A 391 -22.48 24.51 -2.31
C GLN A 391 -23.67 24.04 -3.14
N SER A 392 -24.23 22.89 -2.75
CA SER A 392 -25.53 22.42 -3.20
C SER A 392 -26.55 22.48 -2.06
N ALA A 393 -27.80 22.07 -2.34
CA ALA A 393 -28.82 21.94 -1.31
C ALA A 393 -28.51 20.86 -0.26
N VAL A 394 -27.60 19.92 -0.57
CA VAL A 394 -27.34 18.72 0.25
C VAL A 394 -25.88 18.52 0.60
N SER A 395 -24.95 19.26 -0.01
CA SER A 395 -23.52 19.06 0.14
C SER A 395 -22.70 20.33 0.03
N LEU A 396 -21.50 20.27 0.60
CA LEU A 396 -20.38 21.16 0.39
C LEU A 396 -19.28 20.39 -0.34
N ASP A 397 -19.02 20.78 -1.58
CA ASP A 397 -18.09 20.08 -2.45
C ASP A 397 -16.80 20.89 -2.59
N THR A 398 -15.68 20.30 -2.16
CA THR A 398 -14.35 20.85 -2.48
C THR A 398 -14.02 20.46 -3.91
N VAL A 399 -13.80 21.43 -4.78
CA VAL A 399 -13.57 21.22 -6.21
C VAL A 399 -12.19 21.71 -6.64
N LEU A 400 -11.57 20.94 -7.53
CA LEU A 400 -10.38 21.32 -8.29
C LEU A 400 -10.79 21.61 -9.72
N THR A 401 -10.42 22.78 -10.23
CA THR A 401 -10.55 23.11 -11.65
C THR A 401 -9.18 23.20 -12.30
N ILE A 402 -8.98 22.53 -13.43
CA ILE A 402 -7.75 22.61 -14.24
C ILE A 402 -8.15 22.64 -15.72
N GLU A 403 -7.71 23.63 -16.47
CA GLU A 403 -7.97 23.79 -17.91
C GLU A 403 -9.50 23.68 -18.23
N GLY A 404 -10.34 24.21 -17.35
CA GLY A 404 -11.80 24.18 -17.48
C GLY A 404 -12.46 22.84 -17.11
N GLN A 405 -11.68 21.80 -16.81
CA GLN A 405 -12.18 20.53 -16.26
C GLN A 405 -12.34 20.66 -14.75
N LYS A 406 -13.52 20.32 -14.25
CA LYS A 406 -13.84 20.34 -12.82
C LYS A 406 -13.86 18.92 -12.25
N ARG A 407 -13.28 18.77 -11.06
CA ARG A 407 -13.22 17.52 -10.29
C ARG A 407 -13.63 17.79 -8.85
N THR A 408 -14.63 17.08 -8.34
CA THR A 408 -14.94 17.05 -6.91
C THR A 408 -13.90 16.19 -6.19
N LEU A 409 -13.21 16.76 -5.21
CA LEU A 409 -12.23 16.07 -4.36
C LEU A 409 -12.90 15.46 -3.12
N PHE A 410 -13.77 16.25 -2.48
CA PHE A 410 -14.53 15.87 -1.29
C PHE A 410 -15.96 16.36 -1.43
N SER A 411 -16.91 15.60 -0.89
CA SER A 411 -18.31 16.03 -0.76
C SER A 411 -18.75 15.79 0.67
N ASP A 412 -18.94 16.89 1.41
CA ASP A 412 -19.34 16.89 2.81
C ASP A 412 -20.86 17.13 2.90
N LYS A 413 -21.61 16.14 3.39
CA LYS A 413 -23.07 16.22 3.48
C LYS A 413 -23.51 17.22 4.55
N LEU A 414 -24.51 18.02 4.24
CA LEU A 414 -25.07 19.03 5.16
C LEU A 414 -26.10 18.47 6.14
N PHE A 415 -26.73 17.32 5.82
CA PHE A 415 -27.84 16.73 6.60
C PHE A 415 -27.67 15.24 6.85
#